data_AF-A0A9E9LR05-F1
#
_entry.id   AF-A0A9E9LR05-F1
#
_cell.length_a   1.000
_cell.length_b   1.000
_cell.length_c   1.000
_cell.angle_alpha   90.00
_cell.angle_beta   90.00
_cell.angle_gamma   90.00
#
_symmetry.space_group_name_H-M   'P 1'
#
loop_
_entity.id
_entity.type
_entity.pdbx_description
1 polymer ?
#
loop_
_entity_poly.entity_id
_entity_poly.type
_entity_poly.pdbx_seq_one_letter_code
_entity_poly.pdbx_strand_id
1 'polypeptide(L)'
;MTPLYEIRIRRDAHTVTPVTVPEYELPLLQEIFGAENVHNADRKRVDEAGCGTPVGSFRASEDEYERFCAKYGVERVEQVFGKDRKAVRVNVSSRKETAGSRNKGE
;
A
#
# COMPACT_ATOMS: atom_id res chain seq x y z
N MET A 1 5.81 4.44 15.30
CA MET A 1 6.03 5.25 14.09
C MET A 1 5.62 4.41 12.90
N THR A 2 5.05 5.02 11.86
CA THR A 2 4.59 4.34 10.65
C THR A 2 5.68 4.42 9.58
N PRO A 3 6.12 3.30 8.97
CA PRO A 3 7.11 3.32 7.91
C PRO A 3 6.56 3.93 6.61
N LEU A 4 7.44 4.61 5.88
CA LEU A 4 7.18 5.17 4.56
C LEU A 4 8.02 4.45 3.52
N TYR A 5 7.45 4.22 2.34
CA TYR A 5 8.09 3.52 1.23
C TYR A 5 8.10 4.41 -0.01
N GLU A 6 9.19 4.35 -0.79
CA GLU A 6 9.22 4.94 -2.13
C GLU A 6 8.48 4.02 -3.10
N ILE A 7 7.43 4.56 -3.71
CA ILE A 7 6.56 3.87 -4.66
C ILE A 7 6.58 4.64 -5.98
N ARG A 8 6.62 3.92 -7.09
CA ARG A 8 6.62 4.47 -8.44
C ARG A 8 5.31 4.12 -9.12
N ILE A 9 4.55 5.14 -9.46
CA ILE A 9 3.26 5.01 -10.13
C ILE A 9 3.48 5.31 -11.60
N ARG A 10 3.26 4.32 -12.47
CA ARG A 10 3.23 4.51 -13.91
C ARG A 10 1.87 5.07 -14.31
N ARG A 11 1.84 6.28 -14.88
CA ARG A 11 0.59 6.90 -15.35
C ARG A 11 0.30 6.58 -16.81
N ASP A 12 1.35 6.42 -17.61
CA ASP A 12 1.25 6.09 -19.03
C ASP A 12 2.57 5.44 -19.51
N ALA A 13 2.74 5.32 -20.84
CA ALA A 13 3.93 4.71 -21.43
C ALA A 13 5.23 5.44 -21.12
N HIS A 14 5.18 6.75 -20.87
CA HIS A 14 6.33 7.64 -20.73
C HIS A 14 6.41 8.32 -19.37
N THR A 15 5.33 8.34 -18.58
CA THR A 15 5.31 9.02 -17.28
C THR A 15 5.28 8.05 -16.10
N VAL A 16 6.29 8.16 -15.24
CA VAL A 16 6.36 7.50 -13.93
C VAL A 16 6.56 8.55 -12.85
N THR A 17 5.69 8.57 -11.85
CA THR A 17 5.76 9.51 -10.72
C THR A 17 6.20 8.79 -9.44
N PRO A 18 7.33 9.18 -8.82
CA PRO A 18 7.69 8.69 -7.50
C PRO A 18 6.82 9.35 -6.42
N VAL A 19 6.34 8.57 -5.47
CA VAL A 19 5.60 9.01 -4.28
C VAL A 19 6.14 8.33 -3.04
N THR A 20 6.05 8.98 -1.90
CA THR A 20 6.45 8.41 -0.60
C THR A 20 5.21 8.25 0.26
N VAL A 21 4.83 7.01 0.55
CA VAL A 21 3.54 6.68 1.17
C VAL A 21 3.68 5.55 2.20
N PRO A 22 2.79 5.46 3.20
CA PRO A 22 2.72 4.28 4.05
C PRO A 22 2.17 3.07 3.30
N GLU A 23 2.48 1.87 3.79
CA GLU A 23 2.02 0.61 3.17
C GLU A 23 0.50 0.53 3.05
N TYR A 24 -0.24 1.02 4.05
CA TYR A 24 -1.69 1.00 4.02
C TYR A 24 -2.30 1.97 2.99
N GLU A 25 -1.53 2.86 2.34
CA GLU A 25 -2.03 3.68 1.23
C GLU A 25 -2.00 2.93 -0.11
N LEU A 26 -1.22 1.85 -0.21
CA LEU A 26 -1.01 1.10 -1.45
C LEU A 26 -2.30 0.53 -2.06
N PRO A 27 -3.26 -0.03 -1.30
CA PRO A 27 -4.51 -0.52 -1.86
C PRO A 27 -5.31 0.57 -2.59
N LEU A 28 -5.27 1.83 -2.10
CA LEU A 28 -5.89 2.96 -2.80
C LEU A 28 -5.16 3.29 -4.09
N LEU A 29 -3.83 3.28 -4.08
CA LEU A 29 -3.04 3.54 -5.28
C LEU A 29 -3.28 2.45 -6.34
N GLN A 30 -3.38 1.19 -5.93
CA GLN A 30 -3.69 0.07 -6.83
C GLN A 30 -5.10 0.18 -7.41
N GLU A 31 -6.09 0.62 -6.63
CA GLU A 31 -7.45 0.86 -7.13
C GLU A 31 -7.52 2.06 -8.10
N ILE A 32 -6.73 3.10 -7.88
CA ILE A 32 -6.75 4.31 -8.72
C ILE A 32 -5.98 4.11 -10.03
N PHE A 33 -4.81 3.47 -9.96
CA PHE A 33 -3.87 3.38 -11.09
C PHE A 33 -3.77 1.99 -11.71
N GLY A 34 -4.37 0.96 -11.11
CA GLY A 34 -4.18 -0.44 -11.49
C GLY A 34 -2.96 -1.04 -10.79
N ALA A 35 -3.09 -2.28 -10.32
CA ALA A 35 -2.03 -2.98 -9.59
C ALA A 35 -0.76 -3.14 -10.43
N GLU A 36 -0.89 -3.31 -11.76
CA GLU A 36 0.25 -3.43 -12.66
C GLU A 36 1.08 -2.15 -12.79
N ASN A 37 0.55 -1.00 -12.36
CA ASN A 37 1.18 0.30 -12.51
C ASN A 37 1.84 0.79 -11.21
N VAL A 38 1.66 0.07 -10.10
CA VAL A 38 2.21 0.43 -8.78
C VAL A 38 3.43 -0.44 -8.47
N HIS A 39 4.61 0.20 -8.50
CA HIS A 39 5.90 -0.47 -8.34
C HIS A 39 6.64 0.03 -7.10
N ASN A 40 7.48 -0.80 -6.50
CA ASN A 40 8.39 -0.38 -5.45
C ASN A 40 9.65 0.32 -6.02
N ALA A 41 10.56 0.73 -5.14
CA ALA A 41 11.83 1.38 -5.52
C ALA A 41 12.70 0.52 -6.48
N ASP A 42 12.58 -0.81 -6.42
CA ASP A 42 13.27 -1.76 -7.30
C ASP A 42 12.57 -1.98 -8.66
N ARG A 43 11.50 -1.22 -8.95
CA ARG A 43 10.68 -1.34 -10.18
C ARG A 43 9.96 -2.68 -10.30
N LYS A 44 9.75 -3.39 -9.19
CA LYS A 44 8.91 -4.59 -9.14
C LYS A 44 7.51 -4.23 -8.69
N ARG A 45 6.50 -4.99 -9.12
CA ARG A 45 5.14 -4.74 -8.67
C ARG A 45 5.01 -4.95 -7.17
N VAL A 46 4.28 -4.06 -6.53
CA VAL A 46 4.05 -4.10 -5.08
C VAL A 46 3.27 -5.35 -4.67
N ASP A 47 2.33 -5.83 -5.50
CA ASP A 47 1.56 -7.04 -5.19
C ASP A 47 2.40 -8.33 -5.20
N GLU A 48 3.49 -8.35 -5.98
CA GLU A 48 4.39 -9.50 -6.10
C GLU A 48 5.56 -9.45 -5.12
N ALA A 49 6.22 -8.30 -5.01
CA ALA A 49 7.50 -8.15 -4.30
C ALA A 49 7.38 -7.37 -2.98
N GLY A 50 6.19 -6.86 -2.66
CA GLY A 50 5.96 -6.00 -1.50
C GLY A 50 6.56 -4.60 -1.66
N CYS A 51 6.50 -3.84 -0.56
CA CYS A 51 6.81 -2.41 -0.50
C CYS A 51 8.32 -2.10 -0.61
N GLY A 52 9.18 -3.08 -0.34
CA GLY A 52 10.63 -2.91 -0.27
C GLY A 52 11.09 -2.32 1.05
N THR A 53 12.23 -1.62 1.02
CA THR A 53 12.86 -1.04 2.23
C THR A 53 12.21 0.30 2.60
N PRO A 54 11.90 0.54 3.89
CA PRO A 54 11.42 1.84 4.34
C PRO A 54 12.44 2.94 4.07
N VAL A 55 12.01 4.06 3.50
CA VAL A 55 12.83 5.25 3.24
C VAL A 55 12.69 6.31 4.34
N GLY A 56 11.76 6.10 5.28
CA GLY A 56 11.53 6.99 6.41
C GLY A 56 10.42 6.48 7.30
N SER A 57 10.04 7.31 8.28
CA SER A 57 8.85 7.04 9.10
C SER A 57 8.19 8.34 9.53
N PHE A 58 6.91 8.28 9.86
CA PHE A 58 6.18 9.42 10.39
C PHE A 58 5.27 9.01 11.55
N ARG A 59 4.76 9.99 12.28
CA ARG A 59 3.75 9.78 13.31
C ARG A 59 2.37 9.85 12.66
N ALA A 60 1.75 8.69 12.43
CA ALA A 60 0.36 8.64 11.99
C ALA A 60 -0.57 9.23 13.06
N SER A 61 -1.51 10.08 12.65
CA SER A 61 -2.56 10.62 13.51
C SER A 61 -3.70 9.60 13.67
N GLU A 62 -4.66 9.91 14.53
CA GLU A 62 -5.90 9.15 14.64
C GLU A 62 -6.86 9.45 13.46
N ASP A 63 -6.69 10.61 12.82
CA ASP A 63 -7.53 11.12 11.73
C ASP A 63 -7.10 10.67 10.32
N GLU A 64 -6.34 9.57 10.20
CA GLU A 64 -5.86 9.07 8.89
C GLU A 64 -6.99 8.85 7.90
N TYR A 65 -8.12 8.33 8.37
CA TYR A 65 -9.30 8.15 7.55
C TYR A 65 -9.77 9.47 6.93
N GLU A 66 -9.84 10.54 7.71
CA GLU A 66 -10.27 11.86 7.24
C GLU A 66 -9.26 12.45 6.25
N ARG A 67 -7.95 12.24 6.50
CA ARG A 67 -6.89 12.63 5.55
C ARG A 67 -7.02 11.90 4.22
N PHE A 68 -7.29 10.59 4.25
CA PHE A 68 -7.47 9.80 3.04
C PHE A 68 -8.75 10.17 2.29
N CYS A 69 -9.86 10.38 3.01
CA CYS A 69 -11.10 10.88 2.42
C CYS A 69 -10.91 12.24 1.75
N ALA A 70 -10.16 13.15 2.36
CA ALA A 70 -9.84 14.44 1.76
C ALA A 70 -8.93 14.32 0.52
N LYS A 71 -8.02 13.34 0.48
CA LYS A 71 -7.06 13.14 -0.61
C LYS A 71 -7.63 12.36 -1.80
N TYR A 72 -8.45 11.34 -1.53
CA TYR A 72 -8.91 10.36 -2.53
C TYR A 72 -10.42 10.33 -2.74
N GLY A 73 -11.18 10.98 -1.86
CA GLY A 73 -12.64 10.93 -1.83
C GLY A 73 -13.15 9.80 -0.93
N VAL A 74 -14.25 10.06 -0.22
CA VAL A 74 -14.88 9.13 0.73
C VAL A 74 -15.25 7.81 0.04
N GLU A 75 -15.87 7.88 -1.14
CA GLU A 75 -16.35 6.70 -1.88
C GLU A 75 -15.24 5.68 -2.15
N ARG A 76 -14.06 6.15 -2.58
CA ARG A 76 -12.90 5.28 -2.84
C ARG A 76 -12.30 4.70 -1.57
N VAL A 77 -12.23 5.50 -0.51
CA VAL A 77 -11.72 5.04 0.78
C VAL A 77 -12.63 3.95 1.35
N GLU A 78 -13.95 4.14 1.28
CA GLU A 78 -14.93 3.15 1.70
C GLU A 78 -14.94 1.90 0.78
N GLN A 79 -14.67 2.04 -0.51
CA GLN A 79 -14.54 0.89 -1.42
C GLN A 79 -13.36 -0.01 -1.04
N VAL A 80 -12.22 0.60 -0.69
CA VAL A 80 -10.96 -0.13 -0.43
C VAL A 80 -10.87 -0.65 1.01
N PHE A 81 -11.31 0.12 2.00
CA PHE A 81 -11.21 -0.24 3.42
C PHE A 81 -12.55 -0.59 4.07
N GLY A 82 -13.68 -0.40 3.38
CA GLY A 82 -15.00 -0.47 3.98
C GLY A 82 -15.36 0.78 4.76
N LYS A 83 -16.57 0.79 5.32
CA LYS A 83 -17.09 1.90 6.17
C LYS A 83 -16.44 1.95 7.55
N ASP A 84 -15.64 0.96 7.89
CA ASP A 84 -15.01 0.85 9.21
C ASP A 84 -13.73 1.68 9.26
N ARG A 85 -13.80 2.83 9.95
CA ARG A 85 -12.72 3.81 10.04
C ARG A 85 -11.41 3.22 10.60
N LYS A 86 -11.47 2.07 11.29
CA LYS A 86 -10.29 1.40 11.84
C LYS A 86 -9.53 0.57 10.79
N ALA A 87 -10.17 0.16 9.70
CA ALA A 87 -9.57 -0.72 8.68
C ALA A 87 -8.37 -0.10 7.95
N VAL A 88 -8.33 1.24 7.84
CA VAL A 88 -7.20 1.98 7.24
C VAL A 88 -5.86 1.69 7.92
N ARG A 89 -5.83 1.39 9.23
CA ARG A 89 -4.57 1.12 9.96
C ARG A 89 -4.24 -0.37 10.08
N VAL A 90 -5.20 -1.26 9.81
CA VAL A 90 -5.15 -2.67 10.25
C VAL A 90 -4.66 -3.63 9.15
N ASN A 91 -4.79 -3.27 7.86
CA ASN A 91 -4.48 -4.19 6.76
C ASN A 91 -3.00 -4.57 6.56
N VAL A 92 -2.07 -3.99 7.33
CA VAL A 92 -0.63 -4.28 7.27
C VAL A 92 -0.23 -5.47 8.17
N SER A 93 -1.02 -5.80 9.19
CA SER A 93 -0.60 -6.82 10.18
C SER A 93 -0.99 -8.26 9.83
N SER A 94 -1.81 -8.51 8.81
CA SER A 94 -2.36 -9.86 8.55
C SER A 94 -1.78 -10.60 7.34
N ARG A 95 -0.83 -10.03 6.57
CA ARG A 95 -0.15 -10.74 5.46
C ARG A 95 1.22 -11.31 5.84
N LYS A 96 1.33 -11.88 7.04
CA LYS A 96 2.57 -12.55 7.46
C LYS A 96 2.38 -14.01 7.84
N GLU A 97 1.53 -14.76 7.14
CA GLU A 97 1.46 -16.23 7.28
C GLU A 97 1.19 -16.95 5.94
N THR A 98 2.08 -16.80 4.96
CA THR A 98 2.31 -17.86 3.96
C THR A 98 3.81 -18.03 3.73
N ALA A 99 4.55 -18.22 4.82
CA ALA A 99 5.89 -18.80 4.77
C ALA A 99 5.76 -20.31 4.98
N GLY A 100 6.38 -21.07 4.08
CA GLY A 100 6.09 -22.47 3.84
C GLY A 100 6.39 -23.44 4.97
N SER A 101 5.72 -24.59 4.91
CA SER A 101 6.29 -25.86 5.37
C SER A 101 5.48 -27.03 4.80
N ARG A 102 6.11 -27.84 3.93
CA ARG A 102 6.30 -29.28 4.15
C ARG A 102 7.04 -29.91 2.97
N ASN A 103 8.37 -29.94 3.12
CA ASN A 103 9.13 -31.10 2.69
C ASN A 103 8.87 -32.24 3.68
N LYS A 104 8.40 -33.37 3.17
CA LYS A 104 8.54 -34.74 3.69
C LYS A 104 8.25 -35.61 2.46
N GLY A 105 9.21 -36.32 1.86
CA GLY A 105 10.19 -37.16 2.52
C GLY A 105 9.50 -38.45 2.92
N GLU A 106 9.33 -39.34 1.94
CA GLU A 106 9.19 -40.80 2.04
C GLU A 106 9.50 -41.40 0.65
#